data_AF-A0A920NYE5-F1
#
_entry.id   AF-A0A920NYE5-F1
#
_cell.length_a   1.000
_cell.length_b   1.000
_cell.length_c   1.000
_cell.angle_alpha   90.00
_cell.angle_beta   90.00
_cell.angle_gamma   90.00
#
_symmetry.space_group_name_H-M   'P 1'
#
loop_
_entity.id
_entity.type
_entity.pdbx_description
1 polymer ?
#
loop_
_entity_poly.entity_id
_entity_poly.type
_entity_poly.pdbx_seq_one_letter_code
_entity_poly.pdbx_strand_id
1 'polypeptide(L)'
;MEISHRTDEYTEIAVEAEQDFRDLLSIPSTYAVLFTHGGATLQNSAIPLNLSSPAGEVSYVNSGHWARLSIEEAKKKYQCKDSC
;
A
#
# COMPACT_ATOMS: atom_id res chain seq x y z
N MET A 1 -16.46 -10.43 23.66
CA MET A 1 -15.13 -11.05 23.82
C MET A 1 -14.15 -10.08 23.18
N GLU A 2 -13.25 -9.52 23.98
CA GLU A 2 -12.21 -8.61 23.52
C GLU A 2 -10.88 -9.38 23.47
N ILE A 3 -10.29 -9.46 22.29
CA ILE A 3 -8.98 -10.11 22.09
C ILE A 3 -7.98 -8.98 21.83
N SER A 4 -6.89 -8.97 22.59
CA SER A 4 -5.82 -8.00 22.40
C SER A 4 -5.01 -8.36 21.15
N HIS A 5 -4.60 -7.36 20.37
CA HIS A 5 -3.75 -7.58 19.18
C HIS A 5 -2.33 -8.08 19.51
N ARG A 6 -2.00 -8.22 20.80
CA ARG A 6 -0.69 -8.67 21.27
C ARG A 6 -0.73 -10.05 21.92
N THR A 7 -1.90 -10.67 22.04
CA THR A 7 -2.00 -12.03 22.54
C THR A 7 -1.62 -13.01 21.45
N ASP A 8 -1.19 -14.20 21.86
CA ASP A 8 -0.82 -15.28 20.94
C ASP A 8 -2.01 -15.65 20.06
N GLU A 9 -3.23 -15.69 20.62
CA GLU A 9 -4.48 -15.96 19.88
C GLU A 9 -4.70 -15.00 18.69
N TYR A 10 -4.46 -13.69 18.86
CA TYR A 10 -4.58 -12.75 17.73
C TYR A 10 -3.42 -12.91 16.75
N THR A 11 -2.22 -13.16 17.26
CA THR A 11 -1.02 -13.32 16.44
C THR A 11 -1.17 -14.53 15.51
N GLU A 12 -1.71 -15.64 16.00
CA GLU A 12 -2.03 -16.83 15.20
C GLU A 12 -3.00 -16.47 14.07
N ILE A 13 -4.09 -15.75 14.36
CA ILE A 13 -5.05 -15.30 13.34
C ILE A 13 -4.37 -14.41 12.28
N ALA A 14 -3.50 -13.49 12.70
CA ALA A 14 -2.83 -12.58 11.78
C ALA A 14 -1.82 -13.31 10.87
N VAL A 15 -1.09 -14.29 11.42
CA VAL A 15 -0.14 -15.13 10.67
C VAL A 15 -0.88 -16.03 9.68
N GLU A 16 -1.97 -16.67 10.10
CA GLU A 16 -2.81 -17.48 9.22
C GLU A 16 -3.39 -16.64 8.07
N ALA A 17 -3.94 -15.46 8.37
CA ALA A 17 -4.46 -14.55 7.35
C ALA A 17 -3.39 -14.07 6.35
N GLU A 18 -2.15 -13.81 6.80
CA GLU A 18 -1.05 -13.50 5.91
C GLU A 18 -0.70 -14.71 5.01
N GLN A 19 -0.60 -15.90 5.59
CA GLN A 19 -0.23 -17.12 4.85
C GLN A 19 -1.29 -17.48 3.81
N ASP A 20 -2.58 -17.45 4.18
CA ASP A 20 -3.69 -17.68 3.26
C ASP A 20 -3.67 -16.69 2.09
N PHE A 21 -3.39 -15.42 2.36
CA PHE A 21 -3.31 -14.39 1.32
C PHE A 21 -2.12 -14.63 0.38
N ARG A 22 -0.97 -15.06 0.93
CA ARG A 22 0.21 -15.44 0.14
C ARG A 22 -0.07 -16.64 -0.73
N ASP A 23 -0.72 -17.67 -0.20
CA ASP A 23 -1.01 -18.90 -0.93
C ASP A 23 -2.03 -18.63 -2.05
N LEU A 24 -3.08 -17.86 -1.76
CA LEU A 24 -4.13 -17.49 -2.71
C LEU A 24 -3.57 -16.77 -3.94
N LEU A 25 -2.62 -15.84 -3.74
CA LEU A 25 -2.05 -15.02 -4.80
C LEU A 25 -0.64 -15.49 -5.25
N SER A 26 -0.15 -16.60 -4.69
CA SER A 26 1.20 -17.12 -4.93
C SER A 26 2.31 -16.08 -4.72
N ILE A 27 2.25 -15.33 -3.62
CA ILE A 27 3.19 -14.23 -3.32
C ILE A 27 4.53 -14.80 -2.84
N PRO A 28 5.66 -14.52 -3.51
CA PRO A 28 6.97 -15.03 -3.08
C PRO A 28 7.47 -14.33 -1.81
N SER A 29 8.39 -14.99 -1.09
CA SER A 29 8.96 -14.50 0.17
C SER A 29 9.78 -13.21 0.02
N THR A 30 10.12 -12.80 -1.21
CA THR A 30 10.79 -11.53 -1.51
C THR A 30 9.87 -10.30 -1.41
N TYR A 31 8.55 -10.50 -1.24
CA TYR A 31 7.57 -9.43 -1.04
C TYR A 31 6.99 -9.46 0.37
N ALA A 32 6.85 -8.27 0.97
CA ALA A 32 6.13 -8.07 2.22
C ALA A 32 4.61 -7.99 1.99
N VAL A 33 3.82 -8.50 2.93
CA VAL A 33 2.36 -8.36 2.99
C VAL A 33 2.03 -7.47 4.19
N LEU A 34 1.19 -6.45 3.99
CA LEU A 34 0.83 -5.49 5.03
C LEU A 34 -0.70 -5.35 5.10
N PHE A 35 -1.28 -5.54 6.28
CA PHE A 35 -2.67 -5.22 6.57
C PHE A 35 -2.75 -3.86 7.25
N THR A 36 -3.26 -2.83 6.54
CA THR A 36 -3.25 -1.44 7.01
C THR A 36 -4.62 -0.80 7.00
N HIS A 37 -4.89 0.09 7.95
CA HIS A 37 -6.09 0.93 7.94
C HIS A 37 -5.98 2.08 6.92
N GLY A 38 -7.06 2.86 6.75
CA GLY A 38 -7.07 4.09 5.94
C GLY A 38 -7.40 3.89 4.46
N GLY A 39 -7.55 2.64 4.00
CA GLY A 39 -7.99 2.32 2.65
C GLY A 39 -7.06 2.82 1.55
N ALA A 40 -7.49 2.66 0.29
CA ALA A 40 -6.68 3.02 -0.88
C ALA A 40 -6.33 4.52 -0.91
N THR A 41 -7.23 5.38 -0.46
CA THR A 41 -7.01 6.84 -0.46
C THR A 41 -5.81 7.25 0.39
N LEU A 42 -5.59 6.63 1.56
CA LEU A 42 -4.40 6.91 2.36
C LEU A 42 -3.12 6.43 1.65
N GLN A 43 -3.20 5.31 0.92
CA GLN A 43 -2.06 4.75 0.21
C GLN A 43 -1.62 5.61 -0.98
N ASN A 44 -2.51 6.43 -1.56
CA ASN A 44 -2.13 7.41 -2.57
C ASN A 44 -1.00 8.34 -2.11
N SER A 45 -0.99 8.74 -0.83
CA SER A 45 0.11 9.52 -0.24
C SER A 45 1.26 8.63 0.21
N ALA A 46 0.95 7.47 0.80
CA ALA A 46 1.96 6.62 1.43
C ALA A 46 2.94 6.01 0.42
N ILE A 47 2.45 5.62 -0.78
CA ILE A 47 3.29 5.03 -1.83
C ILE A 47 4.45 5.95 -2.22
N PRO A 48 4.24 7.19 -2.70
CA PRO A 48 5.35 8.06 -3.10
C PRO A 48 6.21 8.48 -1.89
N LEU A 49 5.63 8.60 -0.69
CA LEU A 49 6.38 8.93 0.54
C LEU A 49 7.39 7.86 0.96
N ASN A 50 7.10 6.58 0.70
CA ASN A 50 7.95 5.47 1.12
C ASN A 50 8.85 4.97 -0.02
N LEU A 51 8.41 5.06 -1.27
CA LEU A 51 9.11 4.46 -2.41
C LEU A 51 9.90 5.46 -3.25
N SER A 52 9.64 6.77 -3.13
CA SER A 52 10.39 7.80 -3.85
C SER A 52 11.44 8.44 -2.96
N SER A 53 12.53 8.90 -3.58
CA SER A 53 13.49 9.77 -2.88
C SER A 53 12.84 11.14 -2.57
N PRO A 54 13.28 11.87 -1.52
CA PRO A 54 12.67 13.15 -1.14
C PRO A 54 12.64 14.22 -2.24
N ALA A 55 13.59 14.19 -3.18
CA ALA A 55 13.65 15.07 -4.35
C ALA A 55 13.32 14.31 -5.66
N GLY A 56 12.70 13.14 -5.54
CA GLY A 56 12.45 12.23 -6.63
C GLY A 56 11.33 12.70 -7.54
N GLU A 57 11.41 12.24 -8.78
CA GLU A 57 10.34 12.35 -9.76
C GLU A 57 9.53 11.05 -9.75
N VAL A 58 8.21 11.17 -9.92
CA VAL A 58 7.30 10.03 -9.99
C VAL A 58 6.56 10.03 -11.33
N SER A 59 6.25 8.84 -11.84
CA SER A 59 5.52 8.66 -13.09
C SER A 59 4.25 7.85 -12.83
N TYR A 60 3.15 8.28 -13.45
CA TYR A 60 1.83 7.66 -13.32
C TYR A 60 1.22 7.47 -14.71
N VAL A 61 0.45 6.39 -14.86
CA VAL A 61 -0.39 6.10 -16.04
C VAL A 61 -1.81 6.51 -15.72
N ASN A 62 -2.42 7.38 -16.53
CA ASN A 62 -3.75 7.92 -16.24
C ASN A 62 -4.85 7.18 -17.02
N SER A 63 -5.41 6.15 -16.40
CA SER A 63 -6.53 5.38 -16.97
C SER A 63 -7.93 5.84 -16.52
N GLY A 64 -8.04 6.89 -15.70
CA GLY A 64 -9.34 7.41 -15.26
C GLY A 64 -9.36 7.98 -13.85
N HIS A 65 -10.55 7.98 -13.24
CA HIS A 65 -10.83 8.71 -12.00
C HIS A 65 -9.87 8.38 -10.86
N TRP A 66 -9.64 7.10 -10.59
CA TRP A 66 -8.80 6.65 -9.47
C TRP A 66 -7.32 7.03 -9.67
N ALA A 67 -6.79 6.86 -10.89
CA ALA A 67 -5.44 7.27 -11.21
C ALA A 67 -5.24 8.78 -11.01
N ARG A 68 -6.24 9.59 -11.42
CA ARG A 68 -6.21 11.04 -11.19
C ARG A 68 -6.14 11.38 -9.70
N LEU A 69 -6.90 10.70 -8.83
CA LEU A 69 -6.81 10.94 -7.39
C LEU A 69 -5.43 10.62 -6.82
N SER A 70 -4.78 9.55 -7.28
CA SER A 70 -3.40 9.22 -6.87
C SER A 70 -2.39 10.26 -7.36
N ILE A 71 -2.54 10.76 -8.59
CA ILE A 71 -1.68 11.80 -9.18
C ILE A 71 -1.79 13.11 -8.40
N GLU A 72 -3.02 13.55 -8.09
CA GLU A 72 -3.26 14.77 -7.30
C GLU A 72 -2.60 14.69 -5.93
N GLU A 73 -2.62 13.51 -5.30
CA GLU A 73 -1.98 13.32 -4.00
C GLU A 73 -0.45 13.38 -4.09
N ALA A 74 0.14 12.76 -5.12
CA ALA A 74 1.58 12.78 -5.34
C ALA A 74 2.11 14.20 -5.65
N LYS A 75 1.37 14.98 -6.44
CA LYS A 75 1.71 16.37 -6.82
C LYS A 75 1.85 17.33 -5.63
N LYS A 76 1.36 16.97 -4.44
CA LYS A 76 1.54 17.79 -3.22
C LYS A 76 3.01 17.89 -2.79
N LYS A 77 3.84 16.88 -3.10
CA LYS A 77 5.24 16.81 -2.65
C LYS A 77 6.24 16.46 -3.74
N TYR A 78 5.80 15.83 -4.83
CA TYR A 78 6.70 15.29 -5.85
C TYR A 78 6.45 15.92 -7.22
N GLN A 79 7.51 16.01 -8.02
CA GLN A 79 7.37 16.30 -9.44
C GLN A 79 6.79 15.07 -10.12
N CYS A 80 5.68 15.26 -10.84
CA CYS A 80 4.98 14.18 -11.52
C CYS A 80 5.11 14.37 -13.04
N LYS A 81 5.65 13.37 -13.74
CA LYS A 81 5.55 13.31 -15.20
C LYS A 81 4.25 12.63 -15.58
N ASP A 82 3.44 13.31 -16.38
CA ASP A 82 2.25 12.73 -16.98
C ASP A 82 2.70 11.82 -18.13
N SER A 83 2.74 10.50 -17.88
CA SER A 83 3.07 9.51 -18.91
C SER A 83 1.80 8.75 -19.30
N CYS A 84 1.24 9.12 -20.47
CA CYS A 84 0.08 8.52 -21.17
C CYS A 84 -1.06 8.00 -20.29
#